data_AF-A0A7J2YYI8-F1
#
_entry.id   AF-A0A7J2YYI8-F1
#
_cell.length_a   1.000
_cell.length_b   1.000
_cell.length_c   1.000
_cell.angle_alpha   90.00
_cell.angle_beta   90.00
_cell.angle_gamma   90.00
#
_symmetry.space_group_name_H-M   'P 1'
#
loop_
_entity.id
_entity.type
_entity.pdbx_description
1 polymer ?
#
loop_
_entity_poly.entity_id
_entity_poly.type
_entity_poly.pdbx_seq_one_letter_code
_entity_poly.pdbx_strand_id
1 'polypeptide(L)'
;MAPIMRMKEIAELTPEAREQRLIDLRVELARIRTMVNAGGAVENPTRIRQLRRTIAQILTVQSEQAIGLRKAPAAPEKKEEKSAKKAKPKKEAPKKEEPAKEETEEKAPE
;
A
#
# COMPACT_ATOMS: atom_id res chain seq x y z
N MET A 1 5.95 15.91 -5.38
CA MET A 1 7.08 15.31 -4.61
C MET A 1 6.58 15.00 -3.20
N ALA A 2 6.03 13.81 -2.96
CA ALA A 2 5.53 13.45 -1.64
C ALA A 2 6.71 13.06 -0.73
N PRO A 3 6.80 13.60 0.50
CA PRO A 3 7.89 13.30 1.40
C PRO A 3 7.83 11.83 1.81
N ILE A 4 8.96 11.17 1.67
CA ILE A 4 9.20 9.87 2.29
C ILE A 4 9.52 10.10 3.76
N MET A 5 8.95 9.22 4.59
CA MET A 5 8.95 9.31 6.06
C MET A 5 10.25 9.88 6.62
N ARG A 6 10.11 10.82 7.54
CA ARG A 6 11.25 11.37 8.26
C ARG A 6 11.73 10.38 9.32
N MET A 7 13.03 10.42 9.64
CA MET A 7 13.60 9.53 10.65
C MET A 7 12.91 9.63 12.02
N LYS A 8 12.39 10.81 12.38
CA LYS A 8 11.61 11.02 13.61
C LYS A 8 10.32 10.21 13.61
N GLU A 9 9.56 10.30 12.52
CA GLU A 9 8.30 9.57 12.32
C GLU A 9 8.52 8.05 12.41
N ILE A 10 9.62 7.54 11.83
CA ILE A 10 9.97 6.11 11.90
C ILE A 10 10.30 5.70 13.34
N ALA A 11 11.00 6.55 14.10
CA ALA A 11 11.38 6.25 15.49
C ALA A 11 10.17 6.22 16.43
N GLU A 12 9.15 7.04 16.17
CA GLU A 12 7.92 7.14 16.96
C GLU A 12 6.97 5.95 16.76
N LEU A 13 7.08 5.21 15.64
CA LEU A 13 6.26 4.03 15.38
C LEU A 13 6.53 2.88 16.37
N THR A 14 5.47 2.13 16.68
CA THR A 14 5.56 0.84 17.36
C THR A 14 6.28 -0.18 16.48
N PRO A 15 6.92 -1.23 17.05
CA PRO A 15 7.60 -2.26 16.27
C PRO A 15 6.69 -2.90 15.21
N GLU A 16 5.45 -3.23 15.58
CA GLU A 16 4.44 -3.80 14.68
C GLU A 16 4.08 -2.85 13.53
N ALA A 17 3.88 -1.56 13.81
CA ALA A 17 3.58 -0.58 12.78
C ALA A 17 4.75 -0.41 11.79
N ARG A 18 6.00 -0.52 12.27
CA ARG A 18 7.18 -0.49 11.38
C ARG A 18 7.21 -1.70 10.44
N GLU A 19 6.86 -2.88 10.93
CA GLU A 19 6.80 -4.09 10.10
C GLU A 19 5.74 -3.97 9.01
N GLN A 20 4.53 -3.52 9.37
CA GLN A 20 3.47 -3.27 8.39
C GLN A 20 3.91 -2.27 7.32
N ARG A 21 4.52 -1.14 7.72
CA ARG A 21 5.05 -0.16 6.77
C ARG A 21 6.16 -0.70 5.89
N LEU A 22 7.02 -1.55 6.43
CA LEU A 22 8.08 -2.18 5.66
C LEU A 22 7.50 -3.14 4.61
N ILE A 23 6.42 -3.87 4.91
CA ILE A 23 5.71 -4.71 3.94
C ILE A 23 5.12 -3.84 2.83
N ASP A 24 4.40 -2.78 3.16
CA ASP A 24 3.81 -1.84 2.18
C ASP A 24 4.86 -1.31 1.20
N LEU A 25 5.99 -0.84 1.73
CA LEU A 25 7.09 -0.28 0.94
C LEU A 25 7.75 -1.32 0.04
N ARG A 26 7.85 -2.59 0.49
CA ARG A 26 8.38 -3.70 -0.33
C ARG A 26 7.43 -4.05 -1.46
N VAL A 27 6.12 -4.06 -1.20
CA VAL A 27 5.10 -4.32 -2.23
C VAL A 27 5.12 -3.23 -3.28
N GLU A 28 5.18 -1.96 -2.88
CA GLU A 28 5.28 -0.83 -3.82
C GLU A 28 6.56 -0.92 -4.66
N LEU A 29 7.69 -1.21 -4.03
CA LEU A 29 8.97 -1.38 -4.71
C LEU A 29 8.90 -2.54 -5.72
N ALA A 30 8.30 -3.67 -5.35
CA ALA A 30 8.14 -4.83 -6.22
C ALA A 30 7.32 -4.47 -7.47
N ARG A 31 6.20 -3.77 -7.32
CA ARG A 31 5.34 -3.33 -8.44
C ARG A 31 6.10 -2.43 -9.41
N ILE A 32 6.87 -1.47 -8.91
CA ILE A 32 7.65 -0.58 -9.77
C ILE A 32 8.75 -1.38 -10.48
N ARG A 33 9.44 -2.30 -9.78
CA ARG A 33 10.44 -3.17 -10.40
C ARG A 33 9.87 -4.07 -11.49
N THR A 34 8.68 -4.64 -11.30
CA THR A 34 8.05 -5.46 -12.34
C THR A 34 7.78 -4.65 -13.60
N MET A 35 7.33 -3.40 -13.44
CA MET A 35 7.11 -2.50 -14.57
C MET A 35 8.41 -2.14 -15.29
N VAL A 36 9.47 -1.80 -14.55
CA VAL A 36 10.80 -1.52 -15.12
C VAL A 36 11.35 -2.72 -15.87
N ASN A 37 11.25 -3.91 -15.28
CA ASN A 37 11.80 -5.14 -15.87
C ASN A 37 11.03 -5.56 -17.13
N ALA A 38 9.73 -5.26 -17.20
CA ALA A 38 8.92 -5.45 -18.40
C ALA A 38 9.21 -4.41 -19.50
N GLY A 39 10.16 -3.49 -19.29
CA GLY A 39 10.47 -2.40 -20.22
C GLY A 39 9.42 -1.29 -20.21
N GLY A 40 8.53 -1.26 -19.22
CA GLY A 40 7.50 -0.24 -19.07
C GLY A 40 8.08 1.10 -18.60
N ALA A 41 7.46 2.20 -19.04
CA ALA A 41 7.80 3.53 -18.56
C ALA A 41 7.36 3.71 -17.10
N VAL A 42 8.29 4.15 -16.25
CA VAL A 42 7.99 4.53 -14.86
C VAL A 42 7.83 6.04 -14.78
N GLU A 43 6.68 6.49 -14.29
CA GLU A 43 6.38 7.92 -14.11
C GLU A 43 7.42 8.66 -13.26
N ASN A 44 7.98 7.99 -12.25
CA ASN A 44 8.93 8.58 -11.32
C ASN A 44 10.12 7.64 -11.04
N PRO A 45 11.23 7.72 -11.79
CA PRO A 45 12.40 6.86 -11.56
C PRO A 45 13.04 7.11 -10.19
N THR A 46 12.93 8.34 -9.67
CA THR A 46 13.42 8.71 -8.34
C THR A 46 12.72 7.95 -7.22
N ARG A 47 11.49 7.48 -7.44
CA ARG A 47 10.67 6.75 -6.44
C ARG A 47 11.33 5.46 -5.98
N ILE A 48 12.02 4.74 -6.86
CA ILE A 48 12.73 3.50 -6.51
C ILE A 48 13.82 3.76 -5.48
N ARG A 49 14.67 4.77 -5.74
CA ARG A 49 15.77 5.15 -4.84
C ARG A 49 15.25 5.58 -3.48
N GLN A 50 14.17 6.33 -3.53
CA GLN A 50 13.39 6.82 -2.40
C GLN A 50 12.86 5.67 -1.53
N LEU A 51 12.11 4.72 -2.08
CA LEU A 51 11.61 3.54 -1.38
C LEU A 51 12.72 2.70 -0.75
N ARG A 52 13.82 2.48 -1.49
CA ARG A 52 15.00 1.76 -0.96
C ARG A 52 15.58 2.45 0.28
N ARG A 53 15.64 3.78 0.28
CA ARG A 53 16.14 4.56 1.40
C ARG A 53 15.22 4.45 2.62
N THR A 54 13.90 4.51 2.44
CA THR A 54 12.93 4.35 3.54
C THR A 54 13.04 2.96 4.18
N ILE A 55 13.11 1.91 3.35
CA ILE A 55 13.24 0.53 3.85
C ILE A 55 14.51 0.38 4.67
N ALA A 56 15.64 0.91 4.18
CA ALA A 56 16.89 0.89 4.92
C ALA A 56 16.77 1.64 6.26
N GLN A 57 16.13 2.81 6.28
CA GLN A 57 15.93 3.58 7.52
C GLN A 57 15.10 2.81 8.55
N ILE A 58 13.98 2.19 8.14
CA ILE A 58 13.15 1.39 9.06
C ILE A 58 13.95 0.23 9.66
N LEU A 59 14.69 -0.49 8.81
CA LEU A 59 15.55 -1.60 9.25
C LEU A 59 16.63 -1.11 10.22
N THR A 60 17.28 0.03 9.94
CA THR A 60 18.26 0.61 10.85
C THR A 60 17.65 0.92 12.22
N VAL A 61 16.47 1.54 12.27
CA VAL A 61 15.79 1.82 13.55
C VAL A 61 15.45 0.54 14.30
N GLN A 62 14.99 -0.50 13.60
CA GLN A 62 14.73 -1.80 14.21
C GLN A 62 16.01 -2.41 14.81
N SER A 63 17.12 -2.37 14.09
CA SER A 63 18.42 -2.86 14.58
C SER A 63 18.94 -2.04 15.76
N GLU A 64 18.86 -0.71 15.71
CA GLU A 64 19.27 0.17 16.81
C GLU A 64 18.43 -0.09 18.07
N GLN A 65 17.13 -0.35 17.94
CA GLN A 65 16.28 -0.71 19.08
C GLN A 65 16.63 -2.10 19.64
N ALA A 66 16.93 -3.08 18.77
CA ALA A 66 17.37 -4.40 19.20
C ALA A 66 18.69 -4.37 19.99
N ILE A 67 19.60 -3.45 19.63
CA ILE A 67 20.89 -3.24 20.31
C ILE A 67 20.74 -2.31 21.53
N GLY A 68 19.56 -1.71 21.75
CA GLY A 68 19.31 -0.78 22.85
C GLY A 68 19.90 0.62 22.66
N LEU A 69 20.37 0.94 21.44
CA LEU A 69 21.00 2.21 21.10
C LEU A 69 19.99 3.37 20.98
N ARG A 70 18.72 3.05 20.66
CA ARG A 70 17.60 4.00 20.67
C ARG A 70 16.60 3.64 21.74
N LYS A 71 16.26 4.61 22.59
CA LYS A 71 15.19 4.48 23.56
C LYS A 71 13.85 4.36 22.84
N ALA A 72 13.03 3.37 23.22
CA ALA A 72 11.68 3.23 22.72
C ALA A 72 10.93 4.56 22.93
N PRO A 73 10.10 5.01 21.97
CA PRO A 73 9.33 6.23 22.15
C PRO A 73 8.51 6.10 23.43
N ALA A 74 8.63 7.11 24.31
CA ALA A 74 7.72 7.28 25.42
C ALA A 74 6.28 7.27 24.86
N ALA A 75 5.41 6.49 25.51
CA ALA A 75 4.07 6.12 25.11
C ALA A 75 3.37 7.06 24.09
N PRO A 76 2.89 6.54 22.94
CA PRO A 76 2.07 7.33 22.05
C PRO A 76 0.69 7.56 22.67
N GLU A 77 0.34 8.83 22.92
CA GLU A 77 -1.04 9.23 23.16
C GLU A 77 -1.89 8.83 21.95
N LYS A 78 -2.98 8.13 22.28
CA LYS A 78 -4.02 7.62 21.40
C LYS A 78 -4.50 8.69 20.39
N LYS A 79 -4.18 8.52 19.10
CA LYS A 79 -4.83 9.26 17.99
C LYS A 79 -5.24 8.38 16.79
N GLU A 80 -5.53 7.09 17.02
CA GLU A 80 -6.06 6.19 15.97
C GLU A 80 -7.47 5.64 16.25
N GLU A 81 -8.24 6.22 17.18
CA GLU A 81 -9.61 5.79 17.43
C GLU A 81 -10.63 6.88 17.02
N LYS A 82 -10.92 6.98 15.70
CA LYS A 82 -12.13 7.64 15.14
C LYS A 82 -12.19 7.52 13.60
N SER A 83 -12.35 6.32 13.05
CA SER A 83 -12.84 6.18 11.66
C SER A 83 -13.57 4.87 11.33
N ALA A 84 -13.62 3.87 12.23
CA ALA A 84 -14.19 2.55 11.91
C ALA A 84 -15.57 2.21 12.54
N LYS A 85 -16.31 3.16 13.14
CA LYS A 85 -17.64 2.89 13.72
C LYS A 85 -18.72 3.87 13.23
N LYS A 86 -19.32 3.53 12.08
CA LYS A 86 -20.62 3.94 11.46
C LYS A 86 -20.36 3.91 9.95
N ALA A 87 -20.88 3.03 9.10
CA ALA A 87 -22.19 2.38 9.12
C ALA A 87 -22.20 1.12 8.24
N LYS A 88 -22.78 0.04 8.75
CA LYS A 88 -23.66 -0.92 8.05
C LYS A 88 -24.67 -1.38 9.13
N PRO A 89 -25.98 -1.49 8.84
CA PRO A 89 -26.44 -2.63 8.05
C PRO A 89 -27.72 -2.48 7.18
N LYS A 90 -27.67 -3.20 6.05
CA LYS A 90 -28.70 -4.08 5.42
C LYS A 90 -29.96 -3.53 4.72
N LYS A 91 -30.32 -4.31 3.66
CA LYS A 91 -31.55 -4.42 2.84
C LYS A 91 -31.69 -3.36 1.73
N GLU A 92 -32.00 -3.67 0.47
CA GLU A 92 -32.80 -4.74 -0.15
C GLU A 92 -32.33 -4.99 -1.60
N ALA A 93 -32.47 -6.24 -2.08
CA ALA A 93 -32.65 -6.54 -3.51
C ALA A 93 -34.16 -6.46 -3.83
N PRO A 94 -34.59 -6.07 -5.03
CA PRO A 94 -34.87 -7.12 -6.04
C PRO A 94 -34.73 -6.72 -7.53
N LYS A 95 -34.30 -7.72 -8.31
CA LYS A 95 -34.80 -8.25 -9.62
C LYS A 95 -35.31 -7.34 -10.76
N LYS A 96 -34.99 -7.86 -11.97
CA LYS A 96 -35.60 -7.70 -13.33
C LYS A 96 -35.07 -6.48 -14.10
N GLU A 97 -34.63 -6.58 -15.36
CA GLU A 97 -35.17 -7.31 -16.52
C GLU A 97 -34.06 -7.53 -17.57
N GLU A 98 -33.94 -8.76 -18.11
CA GLU A 98 -33.69 -8.95 -19.55
C GLU A 98 -35.00 -8.64 -20.29
N PRO A 99 -34.96 -8.10 -21.52
CA PRO A 99 -35.16 -9.03 -22.64
C PRO A 99 -34.35 -8.72 -23.90
N ALA A 100 -34.26 -9.79 -24.69
CA ALA A 100 -33.54 -9.99 -25.93
C ALA A 100 -34.07 -9.21 -27.15
N LYS A 101 -33.23 -9.20 -28.19
CA LYS A 101 -33.46 -9.60 -29.60
C LYS A 101 -32.59 -8.72 -30.52
N GLU A 102 -32.13 -9.10 -31.70
CA GLU A 102 -32.05 -10.30 -32.56
C GLU A 102 -31.40 -9.75 -33.86
N GLU A 103 -31.12 -10.62 -34.82
CA GLU A 103 -30.67 -10.37 -36.22
C GLU A 103 -29.15 -10.53 -36.44
N THR A 104 -28.66 -11.71 -36.88
CA THR A 104 -28.70 -12.38 -38.21
C THR A 104 -27.65 -11.88 -39.21
N GLU A 105 -27.20 -12.83 -40.04
CA GLU A 105 -26.17 -12.79 -41.09
C GLU A 105 -24.74 -12.89 -40.52
N GLU A 106 -24.05 -14.00 -40.72
CA GLU A 106 -23.45 -14.28 -42.02
C GLU A 106 -23.48 -15.78 -42.36
N LYS A 107 -24.00 -16.05 -43.55
CA LYS A 107 -24.13 -17.35 -44.19
C LYS A 107 -23.01 -17.51 -45.21
N ALA A 108 -22.30 -18.65 -45.12
CA ALA A 108 -21.60 -19.41 -46.17
C ALA A 108 -20.20 -18.91 -46.63
N PRO A 109 -19.44 -19.72 -47.41
CA PRO A 109 -19.33 -21.20 -47.48
C PRO A 109 -17.88 -21.73 -47.51
N GLU A 110 -17.66 -23.02 -47.20
CA GLU A 110 -16.79 -23.95 -47.97
C GLU A 110 -17.16 -25.42 -47.69
#